data_AF-A0A5B0BQL1-F1
#
_entry.id   AF-A0A5B0BQL1-F1
#
_cell.length_a   1.000
_cell.length_b   1.000
_cell.length_c   1.000
_cell.angle_alpha   90.00
_cell.angle_beta   90.00
_cell.angle_gamma   90.00
#
_symmetry.space_group_name_H-M   'P 1'
#
loop_
_entity.id
_entity.type
_entity.pdbx_description
1 polymer ?
#
loop_
_entity_poly.entity_id
_entity_poly.type
_entity_poly.pdbx_seq_one_letter_code
_entity_poly.pdbx_strand_id
1 'polypeptide(L)' 'MRGNADWQRIPTHDILGRKVHIGEKAIMFSRHGITYEGFVIQIGGKRWFQPDPLTRIGGIGNHFMIKDTGSDQDGRM' A
#
# COMPACT_ATOMS: atom_id res chain seq x y z
N MET A 1 11.01 18.68 19.04
CA MET A 1 10.95 17.69 17.94
C MET A 1 9.57 17.78 17.30
N ARG A 2 9.47 18.21 16.03
CA ARG A 2 8.17 18.29 15.33
C ARG A 2 7.67 16.88 15.06
N GLY A 3 6.46 16.58 15.52
CA GLY A 3 5.81 15.29 15.39
C GLY A 3 5.79 14.85 13.93
N ASN A 4 6.53 13.78 13.65
CA ASN A 4 6.41 13.07 12.39
C ASN A 4 5.04 12.39 12.45
N ALA A 5 4.07 13.02 11.79
CA ALA A 5 2.71 12.53 11.64
C ALA A 5 2.72 11.03 11.30
N ASP A 6 2.25 10.17 12.22
CA ASP A 6 2.10 8.73 11.95
C ASP A 6 1.22 8.44 10.73
N TRP A 7 0.38 9.41 10.33
CA TRP A 7 -0.43 9.37 9.11
C TRP A 7 0.35 9.63 7.80
N GLN A 8 1.64 9.97 7.88
CA GLN A 8 2.56 10.07 6.74
C GLN A 8 3.50 8.86 6.64
N ARG A 9 3.43 7.90 7.58
CA ARG A 9 4.21 6.67 7.47
C ARG A 9 3.56 5.75 6.45
N ILE A 10 4.34 5.45 5.41
CA ILE A 10 4.02 4.38 4.48
C ILE A 10 3.90 3.09 5.29
N PRO A 11 2.80 2.33 5.15
CA PRO A 11 2.66 1.05 5.82
C PRO A 11 3.79 0.11 5.37
N THR A 12 4.70 -0.20 6.29
CA THR A 12 5.70 -1.27 6.11
C THR A 12 5.06 -2.64 6.24
N HIS A 13 3.83 -2.68 6.74
CA HIS A 13 2.99 -3.85 6.89
C HIS A 13 1.58 -3.51 6.42
N ASP A 14 0.91 -4.46 5.79
CA ASP A 14 -0.50 -4.33 5.45
C ASP A 14 -1.39 -4.47 6.69
N ILE A 15 -2.71 -4.35 6.52
CA ILE A 15 -3.66 -4.44 7.64
C ILE A 15 -3.68 -5.82 8.33
N LEU A 16 -3.12 -6.86 7.71
CA LEU A 16 -2.99 -8.19 8.29
C LEU A 16 -1.62 -8.40 8.96
N GLY A 17 -0.79 -7.35 9.04
CA GLY A 17 0.55 -7.41 9.62
C GLY A 17 1.59 -8.05 8.70
N ARG A 18 1.29 -8.24 7.41
CA ARG A 18 2.24 -8.82 6.44
C ARG A 18 3.16 -7.73 5.92
N LYS A 19 4.48 -7.99 5.93
CA LYS A 19 5.47 -7.04 5.42
C LYS A 19 5.22 -6.72 3.95
N VAL A 20 5.35 -5.44 3.60
CA VAL A 20 5.16 -4.90 2.25
C VAL A 20 6.52 -4.63 1.59
N HIS A 21 6.63 -4.95 0.30
CA HIS A 21 7.82 -4.80 -0.51
C HIS A 21 7.54 -3.96 -1.78
N ILE A 22 8.57 -3.29 -2.29
CA ILE A 22 8.52 -2.60 -3.58
C ILE A 22 8.31 -3.64 -4.68
N GLY A 23 7.43 -3.34 -5.64
CA GLY A 23 7.02 -4.22 -6.73
C GLY A 23 5.79 -5.05 -6.40
N GLU A 24 5.37 -5.14 -5.14
CA GLU A 24 4.16 -5.89 -4.78
C GLU A 24 2.90 -5.16 -5.25
N LYS A 25 1.94 -5.96 -5.70
CA LYS A 25 0.59 -5.51 -5.99
C LYS A 25 -0.21 -5.44 -4.70
N ALA A 26 -1.00 -4.39 -4.55
CA ALA A 26 -1.82 -4.19 -3.36
C ALA A 26 -3.11 -3.44 -3.69
N ILE A 27 -4.09 -3.60 -2.82
CA ILE A 27 -5.33 -2.85 -2.83
C ILE A 27 -5.27 -1.85 -1.69
N MET A 28 -5.48 -0.60 -2.05
CA MET A 28 -5.61 0.52 -1.16
C MET A 28 -7.08 0.89 -1.04
N PHE A 29 -7.58 1.06 0.18
CA PHE A 29 -8.98 1.41 0.38
C PHE A 29 -9.18 2.29 1.61
N SER A 30 -10.27 3.05 1.66
CA SER A 30 -10.64 3.85 2.83
C SER A 30 -12.02 3.48 3.33
N ARG A 31 -12.32 3.81 4.58
CA ARG A 31 -13.68 3.70 5.16
C ARG A 31 -14.74 4.50 4.41
N HIS A 32 -14.34 5.43 3.54
CA HIS A 32 -15.22 6.30 2.76
C HIS A 32 -15.49 5.74 1.35
N GLY A 33 -15.03 4.52 1.03
CA GLY A 33 -15.33 3.84 -0.23
C GLY A 33 -14.36 4.15 -1.38
N ILE A 34 -13.30 4.93 -1.14
CA ILE A 34 -12.23 5.12 -2.13
C ILE A 34 -11.38 3.85 -2.16
N THR A 35 -11.22 3.25 -3.34
CA THR A 35 -10.39 2.06 -3.57
C THR A 35 -9.50 2.25 -4.78
N TYR A 36 -8.24 1.84 -4.65
CA TYR A 36 -7.25 1.81 -5.73
C TYR A 36 -6.55 0.46 -5.75
N GLU A 37 -6.35 -0.09 -6.92
CA GLU A 37 -5.51 -1.27 -7.14
C GLU A 37 -4.25 -0.84 -7.88
N GLY A 38 -3.10 -1.38 -7.52
CA GLY A 38 -1.83 -0.87 -8.04
C GLY A 38 -0.60 -1.51 -7.40
N PHE A 39 0.54 -0.87 -7.63
CA PHE A 39 1.84 -1.37 -7.19
C PHE A 39 2.49 -0.46 -6.17
N VAL A 40 3.21 -1.06 -5.23
CA VAL A 40 4.11 -0.35 -4.32
C VAL A 40 5.40 -0.03 -5.09
N ILE A 41 5.70 1.24 -5.31
CA ILE A 41 6.85 1.68 -6.12
C ILE A 41 8.00 2.25 -5.27
N GLN A 42 7.76 2.57 -4.00
CA GLN A 42 8.76 3.10 -3.09
C GLN A 42 8.39 2.81 -1.63
N ILE A 43 9.37 2.75 -0.72
CA ILE A 43 9.15 2.73 0.75
C ILE A 43 9.84 3.95 1.36
N GLY A 44 9.20 4.60 2.34
CA GLY A 44 9.73 5.78 3.05
C GLY A 44 9.66 7.14 2.30
N GLY A 45 9.09 7.19 1.09
CA GLY A 45 8.93 8.42 0.30
C GLY A 45 7.55 9.11 0.40
N LYS A 46 7.38 10.24 -0.30
CA LYS A 46 6.08 10.95 -0.41
C LYS A 46 5.22 10.48 -1.59
N ARG A 47 5.59 9.45 -2.35
CA ARG A 47 4.88 8.93 -3.55
C ARG A 47 5.25 7.47 -3.73
N TRP A 48 4.42 6.57 -3.20
CA TRP A 48 4.84 5.20 -2.91
C TRP A 48 3.92 4.14 -3.48
N PHE A 49 2.70 4.52 -3.87
CA PHE A 49 1.75 3.63 -4.51
C PHE A 49 1.33 4.17 -5.88
N GLN A 50 1.25 3.28 -6.87
CA GLN A 50 0.97 3.62 -8.26
C GLN A 50 -0.20 2.76 -8.76
N PRO A 51 -1.42 3.32 -8.85
CA PRO A 51 -2.57 2.60 -9.39
C PRO A 51 -2.58 2.52 -10.93
N ASP A 52 -1.98 3.49 -11.59
CA ASP A 52 -1.87 3.56 -13.04
C ASP A 52 -0.57 4.26 -13.46
N PRO A 53 -0.15 4.18 -14.73
CA PRO A 53 1.13 4.75 -15.18
C PRO A 53 1.29 6.27 -14.97
N LEU A 54 0.19 7.03 -14.85
CA LEU A 54 0.18 8.48 -14.76
C LEU A 54 0.00 8.99 -13.33
N THR A 55 -0.56 8.17 -12.44
CA THR A 55 -0.92 8.57 -11.07
C THR A 55 0.04 8.00 -10.03
N ARG A 56 0.48 8.83 -9.08
CA ARG A 56 1.25 8.38 -7.90
C ARG A 56 0.67 8.93 -6.62
N ILE A 57 0.43 8.06 -5.65
CA ILE A 57 -0.20 8.36 -4.36
C ILE A 57 0.86 8.40 -3.26
N GLY A 58 0.76 9.41 -2.40
CA GLY A 58 1.90 9.91 -1.65
C GLY A 58 1.77 10.17 -0.16
N GLY A 59 0.55 10.10 0.33
CA GLY A 59 0.19 10.37 1.70
C GLY A 59 -1.31 10.16 1.77
N ILE A 60 -1.72 9.20 2.58
CA ILE A 60 -3.06 8.63 2.45
C ILE A 60 -3.61 8.55 3.86
N GLY A 61 -3.93 9.73 4.39
CA GLY A 61 -4.69 9.80 5.63
C GLY A 61 -5.96 8.95 5.46
N ASN A 62 -6.21 8.08 6.44
CA ASN A 62 -7.38 7.20 6.51
C ASN A 62 -7.50 6.11 5.42
N HIS A 63 -6.40 5.71 4.78
CA HIS A 63 -6.42 4.55 3.89
C HIS A 63 -5.68 3.36 4.51
N PHE A 64 -6.25 2.20 4.26
CA PHE A 64 -5.75 0.88 4.57
C PHE A 64 -5.14 0.27 3.31
N MET A 65 -4.24 -0.67 3.51
CA MET A 65 -3.64 -1.46 2.44
C MET A 65 -3.78 -2.94 2.76
N ILE A 66 -4.15 -3.73 1.76
CA ILE A 66 -4.05 -5.19 1.79
C ILE A 66 -3.23 -5.64 0.58
N LYS A 67 -2.22 -6.49 0.81
CA LYS A 67 -1.46 -7.06 -0.31
C LYS A 67 -2.36 -7.97 -1.13
N ASP A 68 -2.28 -7.82 -2.44
CA ASP A 68 -2.89 -8.76 -3.37
C ASP A 68 -2.01 -10.01 -3.42
N THR A 69 -2.41 -11.03 -2.66
CA THR A 69 -1.82 -12.36 -2.79
C THR A 69 -2.40 -12.99 -4.05
N GLY A 70 -1.92 -12.55 -5.22
CA GLY A 70 -2.18 -13.28 -6.45
C GLY A 70 -1.76 -14.73 -6.22
N SER A 71 -2.74 -15.64 -6.21
CA SER A 71 -2.62 -17.07 -6.53
C SER A 71 -1.40 -17.85 -5.98
N ASP A 72 -0.92 -17.58 -4.76
CA ASP A 72 -0.06 -18.53 -4.01
C ASP A 72 -0.89 -19.70 -3.42
N GLN A 73 -1.89 -20.19 -4.17
CA GLN A 73 -2.70 -21.37 -3.85
C GLN A 73 -2.75 -22.44 -4.96
N ASP A 74 -1.84 -22.41 -5.94
CA ASP A 74 -1.61 -23.57 -6.84
C ASP A 74 -0.20 -24.18 -6.66
N GLY A 75 0.42 -23.96 -5.50
CA GLY A 75 1.65 -24.64 -5.07
C GLY A 75 1.39 -25.85 -4.17
N ARG A 76 0.28 -26.58 -4.34
CA ARG A 76 0.19 -27.93 -3.77
C ARG A 76 1.14 -28.83 -4.57
N MET A 77 2.16 -29.29 -3.84
CA MET A 77 3.08 -30.42 -4.07
C MET A 77 2.82 -31.29 -5.29
#